data_AF-A0A948RYN2-F1
#
_entry.id   AF-A0A948RYN2-F1
#
_cell.length_a   1.000
_cell.length_b   1.000
_cell.length_c   1.000
_cell.angle_alpha   90.00
_cell.angle_beta   90.00
_cell.angle_gamma   90.00
#
_symmetry.space_group_name_H-M   'P 1'
#
loop_
_entity.id
_entity.type
_entity.pdbx_description
1 polymer ?
#
loop_
_entity_poly.entity_id
_entity_poly.type
_entity_poly.pdbx_seq_one_letter_code
_entity_poly.pdbx_strand_id
1 'polypeptide(L)'
;MMKLLIYTFMTLFAISSAVSAGSNQGVVMMVHGNINGLETNGDIFGSIPVPSNCEDYSTEATPDAGGVEWFQILVVSPPQNTPNFSTIAFGIPSSYDDLAYIASFGPISPGGPLIPLPIYTSGWPNGPGSKGAAISWAPGCFTEPVQPVFYFGCYSYSYGYVALGAHPVQGGVVVDCTADPQMDEFVGYPIFGVGGYQGLNPPCPGDPPPTPGACCFGPTCVMILQTECVDQGGDWNGGDCGPNNEPCEQGTPILQTTWGSIKHIYQ
;
A
#
# COMPACT_ATOMS: atom_id res chain seq x y z
N MET A 1 58.56 46.45 -18.79
CA MET A 1 57.11 46.73 -18.89
C MET A 1 56.41 45.37 -18.97
N MET A 2 56.13 44.71 -17.86
CA MET A 2 54.97 44.83 -16.96
C MET A 2 53.64 44.36 -17.58
N LYS A 3 53.12 43.26 -17.00
CA LYS A 3 51.74 42.69 -17.02
C LYS A 3 51.30 42.05 -18.35
N LEU A 4 50.71 40.86 -18.38
CA LEU A 4 49.58 40.41 -17.55
C LEU A 4 49.54 38.87 -17.49
N LEU A 5 49.54 38.29 -16.28
CA LEU A 5 49.18 36.89 -16.05
C LEU A 5 47.67 36.72 -16.27
N ILE A 6 47.27 35.74 -17.07
CA ILE A 6 45.89 35.23 -17.12
C ILE A 6 45.93 33.80 -16.56
N TYR A 7 45.56 33.66 -15.29
CA TYR A 7 45.29 32.39 -14.65
C TYR A 7 43.86 31.97 -15.01
N THR A 8 43.71 31.02 -15.93
CA THR A 8 42.41 30.39 -16.18
C THR A 8 42.22 29.27 -15.17
N PHE A 9 41.53 29.58 -14.07
CA PHE A 9 40.96 28.59 -13.17
C PHE A 9 39.85 27.85 -13.92
N MET A 10 40.11 26.61 -14.32
CA MET A 10 39.09 25.71 -14.85
C MET A 10 38.71 24.72 -13.76
N THR A 11 37.91 25.19 -12.80
CA THR A 11 37.27 24.35 -11.79
C THR A 11 36.07 23.67 -12.42
N LEU A 12 36.26 22.46 -12.95
CA LEU A 12 35.17 21.59 -13.38
C LEU A 12 34.78 20.71 -12.17
N PHE A 13 33.91 21.25 -11.31
CA PHE A 13 33.18 20.44 -10.32
C PHE A 13 31.73 20.32 -10.78
N ALA A 14 31.42 19.18 -11.39
CA ALA A 14 30.07 18.65 -11.47
C ALA A 14 30.19 17.12 -11.56
N ILE A 15 30.72 16.51 -10.49
CA ILE A 15 30.41 15.10 -10.24
C ILE A 15 29.00 15.16 -9.63
N SER A 16 27.98 15.08 -10.47
CA SER A 16 26.70 14.56 -10.00
C SER A 16 26.98 13.13 -9.57
N SER A 17 27.15 12.92 -8.27
CA SER A 17 27.07 11.58 -7.70
C SER A 17 25.67 11.07 -8.07
N ALA A 18 25.61 10.22 -9.10
CA ALA A 18 24.53 9.27 -9.18
C ALA A 18 24.57 8.53 -7.84
N VAL A 19 23.58 8.78 -6.99
CA VAL A 19 23.30 7.85 -5.90
C VAL A 19 23.13 6.52 -6.61
N SER A 20 24.07 5.61 -6.38
CA SER A 20 23.96 4.28 -6.95
C SER A 20 22.67 3.71 -6.41
N ALA A 21 21.72 3.44 -7.31
CA ALA A 21 20.58 2.60 -7.03
C ALA A 21 21.02 1.41 -6.15
N GLY A 22 20.41 1.24 -4.97
CA GLY A 22 20.68 0.07 -4.14
C GLY A 22 20.16 -1.19 -4.82
N SER A 23 20.58 -2.37 -4.33
CA SER A 23 20.09 -3.66 -4.85
C SER A 23 18.60 -3.89 -4.62
N ASN A 24 17.93 -3.01 -3.86
CA ASN A 24 16.56 -3.15 -3.40
C ASN A 24 15.60 -2.17 -4.11
N GLN A 25 16.00 -1.58 -5.24
CA GLN A 25 15.08 -0.78 -6.06
C GLN A 25 13.89 -1.59 -6.56
N GLY A 26 12.69 -1.00 -6.53
CA GLY A 26 11.50 -1.66 -7.02
C GLY A 26 10.84 -2.60 -6.01
N VAL A 27 11.36 -2.69 -4.79
CA VAL A 27 10.76 -3.47 -3.71
C VAL A 27 9.38 -2.90 -3.36
N VAL A 28 8.42 -3.79 -3.09
CA VAL A 28 7.05 -3.46 -2.69
C VAL A 28 6.71 -4.09 -1.34
N MET A 29 5.76 -3.47 -0.63
CA MET A 29 5.12 -4.09 0.52
C MET A 29 3.87 -4.84 0.08
N MET A 30 3.62 -5.99 0.66
CA MET A 30 2.40 -6.76 0.45
C MET A 30 1.84 -7.23 1.78
N VAL A 31 0.53 -7.45 1.84
CA VAL A 31 -0.11 -8.08 2.99
C VAL A 31 -0.68 -9.42 2.57
N HIS A 32 -0.51 -10.41 3.44
CA HIS A 32 -1.06 -11.73 3.29
C HIS A 32 -1.82 -12.14 4.54
N GLY A 33 -3.12 -12.40 4.39
CA GLY A 33 -3.99 -12.88 5.47
C GLY A 33 -4.07 -14.41 5.55
N ASN A 34 -4.38 -14.93 6.74
CA ASN A 34 -4.72 -16.35 6.92
C ASN A 34 -6.13 -16.64 6.37
N ILE A 35 -6.23 -17.41 5.29
CA ILE A 35 -7.50 -17.80 4.65
C ILE A 35 -8.23 -18.97 5.33
N ASN A 36 -7.62 -19.68 6.29
CA ASN A 36 -8.10 -21.02 6.71
C ASN A 36 -8.14 -21.31 8.22
N GLY A 37 -8.11 -20.32 9.12
CA GLY A 37 -8.28 -20.67 10.54
C GLY A 37 -8.42 -19.50 11.51
N LEU A 38 -9.63 -19.39 12.08
CA LEU A 38 -9.82 -18.84 13.42
C LEU A 38 -8.95 -19.63 14.41
N GLU A 39 -8.06 -18.96 15.15
CA GLU A 39 -7.59 -19.53 16.41
C GLU A 39 -7.59 -18.48 17.54
N THR A 40 -8.38 -18.79 18.57
CA THR A 40 -8.51 -18.03 19.79
C THR A 40 -7.30 -18.28 20.68
N ASN A 41 -6.43 -17.28 20.80
CA ASN A 41 -5.34 -17.18 21.79
C ASN A 41 -4.16 -18.18 21.61
N GLY A 42 -3.24 -17.86 20.70
CA GLY A 42 -1.92 -18.46 20.58
C GLY A 42 -1.02 -17.63 19.66
N ASP A 43 0.30 -17.71 19.84
CA ASP A 43 1.29 -17.02 19.01
C ASP A 43 1.30 -17.66 17.59
N ILE A 44 0.48 -17.11 16.70
CA ILE A 44 0.00 -17.69 15.42
C ILE A 44 0.83 -17.31 14.21
N PHE A 45 1.95 -16.61 14.40
CA PHE A 45 2.79 -16.19 13.29
C PHE A 45 3.31 -17.38 12.44
N GLY A 46 3.65 -18.51 13.05
CA GLY A 46 4.32 -19.62 12.36
C GLY A 46 3.45 -20.45 11.42
N SER A 47 2.13 -20.23 11.36
CA SER A 47 1.20 -21.05 10.57
C SER A 47 0.71 -20.39 9.28
N ILE A 48 0.98 -19.11 9.05
CA ILE A 48 0.63 -18.43 7.79
C ILE A 48 1.69 -18.80 6.74
N PRO A 49 1.34 -19.59 5.71
CA PRO A 49 2.30 -19.91 4.66
C PRO A 49 2.71 -18.62 3.95
N VAL A 50 3.99 -18.47 3.63
CA VAL A 50 4.46 -17.38 2.77
C VAL A 50 4.20 -17.80 1.32
N PRO A 51 3.38 -17.07 0.55
CA PRO A 51 3.14 -17.42 -0.85
C PRO A 51 4.40 -17.34 -1.69
N SER A 52 4.51 -18.27 -2.64
CA SER A 52 5.66 -18.39 -3.56
C SER A 52 5.63 -17.41 -4.73
N ASN A 53 4.48 -16.79 -4.99
CA ASN A 53 4.30 -15.76 -6.00
C ASN A 53 3.40 -14.64 -5.45
N CYS A 54 3.38 -13.53 -6.16
CA CYS A 54 2.66 -12.35 -5.74
C CYS A 54 1.17 -12.29 -6.08
N GLU A 55 0.73 -13.18 -6.96
CA GLU A 55 -0.68 -13.32 -7.33
C GLU A 55 -1.47 -14.12 -6.27
N ASP A 56 -0.77 -14.96 -5.50
CA ASP A 56 -1.34 -15.81 -4.45
C ASP A 56 -1.52 -15.09 -3.09
N TYR A 57 -1.19 -13.79 -3.00
CA TYR A 57 -1.34 -13.03 -1.75
C TYR A 57 -2.81 -12.68 -1.50
N SER A 58 -3.43 -13.34 -0.50
CA SER A 58 -4.74 -12.93 0.01
C SER A 58 -4.69 -11.55 0.69
N THR A 59 -5.57 -10.64 0.26
CA THR A 59 -5.75 -9.29 0.83
C THR A 59 -6.95 -9.16 1.77
N GLU A 60 -7.68 -10.25 1.96
CA GLU A 60 -8.87 -10.33 2.78
C GLU A 60 -8.70 -11.45 3.81
N ALA A 61 -9.23 -11.21 5.00
CA ALA A 61 -9.59 -12.26 5.92
C ALA A 61 -11.12 -12.32 5.99
N THR A 62 -11.68 -13.51 5.75
CA THR A 62 -13.12 -13.71 5.91
C THR A 62 -13.45 -13.77 7.40
N PRO A 63 -14.36 -12.92 7.91
CA PRO A 63 -14.68 -12.89 9.32
C PRO A 63 -15.42 -14.17 9.72
N ASP A 64 -15.11 -14.64 10.92
CA ASP A 64 -16.08 -15.35 11.74
C ASP A 64 -16.45 -14.43 12.90
N ALA A 65 -17.74 -14.36 13.21
CA ALA A 65 -18.35 -13.38 14.11
C ALA A 65 -17.57 -13.22 15.45
N GLY A 66 -16.75 -12.17 15.54
CA GLY A 66 -16.02 -11.76 16.74
C GLY A 66 -14.58 -12.26 16.90
N GLY A 67 -13.97 -12.85 15.87
CA GLY A 67 -12.57 -13.29 15.88
C GLY A 67 -11.54 -12.19 15.56
N VAL A 68 -10.26 -12.46 15.86
CA VAL A 68 -9.12 -11.67 15.35
C VAL A 68 -8.72 -12.22 13.99
N GLU A 69 -8.64 -11.35 13.00
CA GLU A 69 -8.10 -11.61 11.68
C GLU A 69 -6.58 -11.36 11.69
N TRP A 70 -5.78 -12.31 11.22
CA TRP A 70 -4.32 -12.23 11.28
C TRP A 70 -3.69 -12.08 9.91
N PHE A 71 -2.71 -11.19 9.86
CA PHE A 71 -2.01 -10.78 8.65
C PHE A 71 -0.51 -10.74 8.87
N GLN A 72 0.24 -11.03 7.81
CA GLN A 72 1.66 -10.74 7.71
C GLN A 72 1.92 -9.68 6.63
N ILE A 73 2.80 -8.75 6.95
CA ILE A 73 3.41 -7.83 6.01
C ILE A 73 4.65 -8.52 5.44
N LEU A 74 4.70 -8.54 4.12
CA LEU A 74 5.76 -9.10 3.31
C LEU A 74 6.49 -7.97 2.60
N VAL A 75 7.80 -8.12 2.49
CA VAL A 75 8.63 -7.32 1.58
C VAL A 75 9.01 -8.21 0.42
N VAL A 76 8.70 -7.75 -0.79
CA VAL A 76 8.85 -8.52 -2.02
C VAL A 76 9.76 -7.79 -2.97
N SER A 77 10.83 -8.47 -3.38
CA SER A 77 11.82 -7.96 -4.31
C SER A 77 11.48 -8.34 -5.75
N PRO A 78 11.81 -7.47 -6.74
CA PRO A 78 11.71 -7.84 -8.14
C PRO A 78 12.48 -9.13 -8.45
N PRO A 79 11.99 -10.00 -9.35
CA PRO A 79 12.65 -11.26 -9.70
C PRO A 79 14.09 -11.09 -10.22
N GLN A 80 14.42 -9.90 -10.75
CA GLN A 80 15.74 -9.59 -11.30
C GLN A 80 16.72 -9.07 -10.26
N ASN A 81 16.25 -8.78 -9.03
CA ASN A 81 17.09 -8.27 -7.96
C ASN A 81 17.56 -9.41 -7.06
N THR A 82 18.77 -9.25 -6.52
CA THR A 82 19.23 -10.06 -5.39
C THR A 82 18.94 -9.27 -4.11
N PRO A 83 17.86 -9.60 -3.37
CA PRO A 83 17.53 -8.91 -2.13
C PRO A 83 18.72 -8.92 -1.18
N ASN A 84 18.98 -7.77 -0.58
CA ASN A 84 20.01 -7.62 0.43
C ASN A 84 19.65 -6.43 1.31
N PHE A 85 18.66 -6.57 2.19
CA PHE A 85 18.19 -5.47 3.05
C PHE A 85 18.24 -5.84 4.53
N SER A 86 18.49 -4.83 5.37
CA SER A 86 18.45 -4.95 6.83
C SER A 86 17.38 -4.09 7.44
N THR A 87 17.36 -2.80 7.13
CA THR A 87 16.49 -1.87 7.84
C THR A 87 15.28 -1.59 6.98
N ILE A 88 14.12 -1.56 7.61
CA ILE A 88 12.87 -1.23 6.96
C ILE A 88 12.13 -0.24 7.84
N ALA A 89 11.59 0.81 7.21
CA ALA A 89 10.72 1.80 7.83
C ALA A 89 9.42 1.92 7.04
N PHE A 90 8.29 1.97 7.74
CA PHE A 90 6.97 2.23 7.20
C PHE A 90 6.02 2.78 8.26
N GLY A 91 4.79 3.05 7.87
CA GLY A 91 3.74 3.51 8.77
C GLY A 91 2.41 2.85 8.48
N ILE A 92 1.54 2.94 9.49
CA ILE A 92 0.11 2.77 9.37
C ILE A 92 -0.45 4.18 9.57
N PRO A 93 -0.97 4.86 8.53
CA PRO A 93 -1.39 6.23 8.65
C PRO A 93 -2.60 6.35 9.58
N SER A 94 -2.81 7.54 10.13
CA SER A 94 -3.92 7.85 11.03
C SER A 94 -5.31 7.79 10.37
N SER A 95 -5.37 7.63 9.05
CA SER A 95 -6.57 7.73 8.23
C SER A 95 -7.19 6.37 7.85
N TYR A 96 -6.88 5.29 8.57
CA TYR A 96 -7.56 4.00 8.34
C TYR A 96 -8.99 4.00 8.90
N ASP A 97 -9.79 3.01 8.50
CA ASP A 97 -11.22 2.90 8.86
C ASP A 97 -11.42 2.71 10.37
N ASP A 98 -12.35 3.47 10.98
CA ASP A 98 -12.71 3.33 12.40
C ASP A 98 -13.39 1.98 12.73
N LEU A 99 -13.75 1.21 11.70
CA LEU A 99 -14.30 -0.14 11.81
C LEU A 99 -13.25 -1.23 11.96
N ALA A 100 -11.98 -0.92 11.68
CA ALA A 100 -10.84 -1.82 11.81
C ALA A 100 -10.00 -1.45 13.04
N TYR A 101 -9.73 -2.42 13.90
CA TYR A 101 -9.00 -2.20 15.14
C TYR A 101 -7.89 -3.24 15.31
N ILE A 102 -6.63 -2.81 15.20
CA ILE A 102 -5.47 -3.69 15.37
C ILE A 102 -5.33 -4.06 16.84
N ALA A 103 -5.33 -5.34 17.19
CA ALA A 103 -5.32 -5.83 18.57
C ALA A 103 -3.95 -6.30 19.05
N SER A 104 -3.11 -6.78 18.12
CA SER A 104 -1.79 -7.34 18.40
C SER A 104 -0.89 -7.10 17.20
N PHE A 105 0.40 -6.93 17.43
CA PHE A 105 1.37 -6.76 16.35
C PHE A 105 2.80 -7.03 16.84
N GLY A 106 3.69 -7.30 15.90
CA GLY A 106 5.11 -7.45 16.22
C GLY A 106 5.96 -7.69 14.98
N PRO A 107 7.28 -7.49 15.10
CA PRO A 107 8.21 -7.86 14.05
C PRO A 107 8.30 -9.39 13.93
N ILE A 108 8.50 -9.86 12.71
CA ILE A 108 8.77 -11.24 12.38
C ILE A 108 10.28 -11.42 12.41
N SER A 109 10.82 -12.13 13.41
CA SER A 109 12.26 -12.20 13.68
C SER A 109 12.78 -13.63 13.71
N PRO A 110 13.98 -13.87 13.15
CA PRO A 110 14.97 -14.71 13.80
C PRO A 110 16.18 -13.85 14.22
N GLY A 111 16.15 -13.27 15.42
CA GLY A 111 17.37 -13.00 16.20
C GLY A 111 17.92 -11.57 16.39
N GLY A 112 17.28 -10.49 15.94
CA GLY A 112 17.81 -9.12 16.13
C GLY A 112 17.22 -8.34 17.33
N PRO A 113 18.00 -7.45 18.02
CA PRO A 113 17.49 -6.65 19.13
C PRO A 113 16.44 -5.65 18.64
N LEU A 114 15.29 -5.73 19.29
CA LEU A 114 14.15 -4.85 19.14
C LEU A 114 14.53 -3.40 19.47
N ILE A 115 14.62 -2.53 18.48
CA ILE A 115 14.23 -1.13 18.66
C ILE A 115 13.06 -0.85 17.72
N PRO A 116 11.86 -1.43 17.96
CA PRO A 116 10.68 -0.70 17.53
C PRO A 116 10.78 0.61 18.31
N LEU A 117 10.97 1.73 17.62
CA LEU A 117 10.51 3.00 18.12
C LEU A 117 9.08 3.15 17.59
N PRO A 118 8.08 2.44 18.15
CA PRO A 118 6.73 2.92 17.93
C PRO A 118 6.71 4.30 18.57
N ILE A 119 6.49 5.32 17.77
CA ILE A 119 6.18 6.64 18.31
C ILE A 119 4.80 6.47 18.94
N TYR A 120 4.80 6.17 20.25
CA TYR A 120 3.61 5.99 21.06
C TYR A 120 2.91 7.34 21.20
N THR A 121 1.87 7.56 20.41
CA THR A 121 0.85 8.55 20.78
C THR A 121 -0.22 7.82 21.59
N SER A 122 -0.50 8.32 22.79
CA SER A 122 -1.40 7.67 23.76
C SER A 122 -2.76 7.28 23.16
N GLY A 123 -3.22 6.05 23.44
CA GLY A 123 -4.53 5.54 23.02
C GLY A 123 -4.51 4.44 21.97
N TRP A 124 -3.36 3.77 21.73
CA TRP A 124 -3.27 2.76 20.70
C TRP A 124 -2.84 1.36 21.17
N PRO A 125 -3.49 0.31 20.66
CA PRO A 125 -4.83 0.35 20.10
C PRO A 125 -5.77 0.28 21.32
N ASN A 126 -6.43 1.36 21.72
CA ASN A 126 -7.61 1.39 22.59
C ASN A 126 -7.71 2.80 23.19
N GLY A 127 -8.52 3.66 22.57
CA GLY A 127 -8.97 4.89 23.19
C GLY A 127 -9.00 6.09 22.24
N PRO A 128 -9.97 6.99 22.40
CA PRO A 128 -10.32 7.98 21.40
C PRO A 128 -9.24 9.05 21.21
N GLY A 129 -8.83 9.28 19.96
CA GLY A 129 -8.14 10.50 19.54
C GLY A 129 -6.75 10.36 18.93
N SER A 130 -6.11 9.18 18.98
CA SER A 130 -4.82 8.96 18.32
C SER A 130 -4.95 7.82 17.31
N LYS A 131 -4.59 8.08 16.05
CA LYS A 131 -4.64 7.10 14.97
C LYS A 131 -3.25 7.02 14.32
N GLY A 132 -2.76 5.82 14.04
CA GLY A 132 -1.56 5.56 13.25
C GLY A 132 -0.33 5.09 14.04
N ALA A 133 0.55 4.37 13.34
CA ALA A 133 1.78 3.81 13.87
C ALA A 133 2.94 4.08 12.93
N ALA A 134 4.13 4.24 13.48
CA ALA A 134 5.37 4.38 12.73
C ALA A 134 6.28 3.21 13.14
N ILE A 135 6.72 2.42 12.18
CA ILE A 135 7.45 1.18 12.40
C ILE A 135 8.79 1.29 11.69
N SER A 136 9.85 1.11 12.46
CA SER A 136 11.21 0.98 11.94
C SER A 136 11.90 -0.15 12.69
N TRP A 137 12.54 -1.05 11.96
CA TRP A 137 13.31 -2.13 12.58
C TRP A 137 14.44 -2.62 11.67
N ALA A 138 15.43 -3.29 12.27
CA ALA A 138 16.60 -3.86 11.59
C ALA A 138 16.92 -5.24 12.19
N PRO A 139 16.41 -6.36 11.63
CA PRO A 139 16.53 -7.69 12.23
C PRO A 139 17.78 -8.45 11.81
N GLY A 140 18.59 -7.91 10.89
CA GLY A 140 19.67 -8.61 10.20
C GLY A 140 19.46 -8.58 8.69
N CYS A 141 20.40 -9.14 7.93
CA CYS A 141 20.36 -9.12 6.47
C CYS A 141 19.44 -10.20 5.92
N PHE A 142 18.47 -9.78 5.11
CA PHE A 142 17.61 -10.66 4.35
C PHE A 142 18.07 -10.79 2.91
N THR A 143 18.02 -12.02 2.43
CA THR A 143 18.50 -12.42 1.10
C THR A 143 17.47 -13.22 0.31
N GLU A 144 16.24 -13.33 0.83
CA GLU A 144 15.15 -14.05 0.17
C GLU A 144 14.27 -13.08 -0.63
N PRO A 145 13.77 -13.47 -1.82
CA PRO A 145 12.91 -12.62 -2.66
C PRO A 145 11.61 -12.18 -1.99
N VAL A 146 11.07 -13.02 -1.09
CA VAL A 146 9.87 -12.75 -0.31
C VAL A 146 10.23 -12.92 1.15
N GLN A 147 10.12 -11.83 1.91
CA GLN A 147 10.47 -11.84 3.33
C GLN A 147 9.26 -11.40 4.15
N PRO A 148 8.73 -12.26 5.03
CA PRO A 148 7.81 -11.81 6.06
C PRO A 148 8.57 -10.99 7.10
N VAL A 149 8.00 -9.83 7.46
CA VAL A 149 8.72 -8.81 8.21
C VAL A 149 8.01 -8.30 9.45
N PHE A 150 6.69 -8.26 9.42
CA PHE A 150 5.87 -7.76 10.50
C PHE A 150 4.51 -8.48 10.47
N TYR A 151 3.91 -8.73 11.62
CA TYR A 151 2.55 -9.28 11.70
C TYR A 151 1.65 -8.33 12.47
N PHE A 152 0.35 -8.44 12.22
CA PHE A 152 -0.65 -7.83 13.07
C PHE A 152 -1.94 -8.66 13.06
N GLY A 153 -2.69 -8.58 14.15
CA GLY A 153 -4.04 -9.09 14.28
C GLY A 153 -5.01 -7.92 14.38
N CYS A 154 -6.16 -7.99 13.70
CA CYS A 154 -7.18 -6.96 13.67
C CYS A 154 -8.55 -7.54 14.06
N TYR A 155 -9.34 -6.77 14.82
CA TYR A 155 -10.78 -6.97 14.95
C TYR A 155 -11.50 -6.07 13.96
N SER A 156 -12.61 -6.56 13.43
CA SER A 156 -13.53 -5.78 12.62
C SER A 156 -14.94 -5.87 13.24
N TYR A 157 -15.62 -4.73 13.32
CA TYR A 157 -17.04 -4.70 13.73
C TYR A 157 -17.98 -4.64 12.52
N SER A 158 -17.43 -4.40 11.33
CA SER A 158 -18.09 -4.38 10.03
C SER A 158 -17.01 -4.42 8.93
N TYR A 159 -17.42 -4.25 7.67
CA TYR A 159 -16.50 -4.09 6.53
C TYR A 159 -15.63 -2.85 6.75
N GLY A 160 -14.31 -3.00 6.69
CA GLY A 160 -13.38 -1.89 6.81
C GLY A 160 -11.99 -2.23 6.29
N TYR A 161 -11.06 -1.31 6.44
CA TYR A 161 -9.70 -1.50 5.95
C TYR A 161 -8.66 -0.82 6.83
N VAL A 162 -7.41 -1.23 6.63
CA VAL A 162 -6.26 -0.47 7.10
C VAL A 162 -5.23 -0.38 5.98
N ALA A 163 -4.64 0.81 5.84
CA ALA A 163 -3.62 1.07 4.86
C ALA A 163 -2.23 0.99 5.50
N LEU A 164 -1.23 0.57 4.74
CA LEU A 164 0.16 0.92 5.02
C LEU A 164 0.50 2.22 4.30
N GLY A 165 1.59 2.84 4.72
CA GLY A 165 2.11 4.06 4.13
C GLY A 165 3.56 4.30 4.51
N ALA A 166 4.09 5.43 4.08
CA ALA A 166 5.42 5.87 4.46
C ALA A 166 5.50 6.14 5.97
N HIS A 167 6.65 5.86 6.59
CA HIS A 167 6.92 6.33 7.95
C HIS A 167 6.91 7.87 7.96
N PRO A 168 6.24 8.53 8.92
CA PRO A 168 6.07 9.99 8.91
C PRO A 168 7.38 10.78 8.99
N VAL A 169 8.41 10.20 9.61
CA VAL A 169 9.75 10.79 9.74
C VAL A 169 10.77 10.24 8.74
N GLN A 170 10.75 8.93 8.45
CA GLN A 170 11.81 8.24 7.72
C GLN A 170 11.43 7.90 6.27
N GLY A 171 10.19 8.19 5.85
CA GLY A 171 9.65 7.70 4.59
C GLY A 171 9.34 6.21 4.65
N GLY A 172 8.92 5.59 3.55
CA GLY A 172 8.95 4.14 3.48
C GLY A 172 10.18 3.69 2.73
N VAL A 173 11.16 3.20 3.49
CA VAL A 173 12.48 2.87 2.97
C VAL A 173 12.90 1.47 3.37
N VAL A 174 13.66 0.84 2.48
CA VAL A 174 14.52 -0.31 2.75
C VAL A 174 15.97 0.14 2.69
N VAL A 175 16.79 -0.36 3.60
CA VAL A 175 18.23 -0.07 3.63
C VAL A 175 18.98 -1.36 3.38
N ASP A 176 19.92 -1.31 2.45
CA ASP A 176 20.72 -2.49 2.11
C ASP A 176 21.68 -2.90 3.25
N CYS A 177 22.29 -4.07 3.07
CA CYS A 177 23.22 -4.67 4.02
C CYS A 177 24.70 -4.51 3.65
N THR A 178 25.01 -3.64 2.69
CA THR A 178 26.37 -3.45 2.20
C THR A 178 27.19 -2.58 3.18
N ALA A 179 28.50 -2.53 2.96
CA ALA A 179 29.40 -1.70 3.77
C ALA A 179 29.11 -0.20 3.62
N ASP A 180 28.51 0.21 2.50
CA ASP A 180 28.06 1.57 2.20
C ASP A 180 26.54 1.55 1.97
N PRO A 181 25.72 1.52 3.05
CA PRO A 181 24.30 1.22 2.94
C PRO A 181 23.55 2.20 2.05
N GLN A 182 22.88 1.70 1.01
CA GLN A 182 21.96 2.49 0.20
C GLN A 182 20.54 2.37 0.74
N MET A 183 19.80 3.48 0.67
CA MET A 183 18.37 3.53 0.99
C MET A 183 17.58 3.54 -0.31
N ASP A 184 16.63 2.62 -0.43
CA ASP A 184 15.67 2.58 -1.54
C ASP A 184 14.26 2.80 -0.98
N GLU A 185 13.39 3.48 -1.74
CA GLU A 185 11.99 3.68 -1.36
C GLU A 185 11.11 2.49 -1.80
N PHE A 186 10.05 2.21 -1.04
CA PHE A 186 9.01 1.29 -1.48
C PHE A 186 8.23 1.88 -2.65
N VAL A 187 7.96 1.06 -3.67
CA VAL A 187 7.17 1.47 -4.85
C VAL A 187 5.65 1.40 -4.61
N GLY A 188 5.21 0.78 -3.52
CA GLY A 188 3.79 0.72 -3.17
C GLY A 188 3.51 0.23 -1.75
N TYR A 189 2.34 0.60 -1.23
CA TYR A 189 1.85 0.20 0.09
C TYR A 189 0.48 -0.49 -0.04
N PRO A 190 0.27 -1.62 0.64
CA PRO A 190 -1.00 -2.33 0.61
C PRO A 190 -2.06 -1.65 1.46
N ILE A 191 -3.30 -1.88 1.07
CA ILE A 191 -4.49 -1.78 1.89
C ILE A 191 -4.90 -3.20 2.22
N PHE A 192 -5.15 -3.49 3.49
CA PHE A 192 -5.70 -4.78 3.88
C PHE A 192 -7.14 -4.61 4.33
N GLY A 193 -7.99 -5.48 3.80
CA GLY A 193 -9.40 -5.45 4.08
C GLY A 193 -9.74 -6.39 5.22
N VAL A 194 -10.67 -5.96 6.06
CA VAL A 194 -11.13 -6.68 7.25
C VAL A 194 -12.64 -6.79 7.26
N GLY A 195 -13.18 -7.80 7.94
CA GLY A 195 -14.61 -7.99 8.05
C GLY A 195 -15.28 -8.34 6.72
N GLY A 196 -14.54 -8.95 5.80
CA GLY A 196 -15.00 -9.33 4.46
C GLY A 196 -14.85 -8.20 3.43
N TYR A 197 -14.17 -7.12 3.77
CA TYR A 197 -13.75 -6.10 2.80
C TYR A 197 -12.55 -6.64 2.03
N GLN A 198 -12.54 -6.51 0.71
CA GLN A 198 -11.38 -6.91 -0.08
C GLN A 198 -10.29 -5.84 0.02
N GLY A 199 -9.13 -6.21 0.58
CA GLY A 199 -7.95 -5.35 0.55
C GLY A 199 -7.31 -5.29 -0.83
N LEU A 200 -6.28 -4.45 -0.95
CA LEU A 200 -5.58 -4.15 -2.18
C LEU A 200 -4.08 -4.26 -1.92
N ASN A 201 -3.45 -5.27 -2.51
CA ASN A 201 -2.00 -5.32 -2.54
C ASN A 201 -1.48 -4.41 -3.65
N PRO A 202 -0.30 -3.78 -3.48
CA PRO A 202 0.46 -3.33 -4.61
C PRO A 202 0.66 -4.52 -5.54
N PRO A 203 0.58 -4.31 -6.85
CA PRO A 203 0.79 -5.39 -7.78
C PRO A 203 2.25 -5.83 -7.69
N CYS A 204 2.57 -6.95 -8.33
CA CYS A 204 3.89 -7.55 -8.26
C CYS A 204 4.99 -6.51 -8.50
N PRO A 205 6.16 -6.62 -7.84
CA PRO A 205 7.23 -5.65 -8.07
C PRO A 205 7.51 -5.48 -9.57
N GLY A 206 7.31 -4.27 -10.10
CA GLY A 206 7.42 -3.94 -11.52
C GLY A 206 6.08 -3.66 -12.23
N ASP A 207 4.95 -3.99 -11.62
CA ASP A 207 3.63 -3.69 -12.16
C ASP A 207 3.20 -2.23 -11.85
N PRO A 208 2.37 -1.62 -12.71
CA PRO A 208 1.84 -0.27 -12.45
C PRO A 208 0.88 -0.30 -11.26
N PRO A 209 0.93 0.68 -10.33
CA PRO A 209 0.08 0.68 -9.14
C PRO A 209 -1.42 0.59 -9.51
N PRO A 210 -2.26 -0.01 -8.65
CA PRO A 210 -3.69 -0.11 -8.90
C PRO A 210 -4.24 1.31 -8.95
N THR A 211 -4.81 1.68 -10.08
CA THR A 211 -5.36 3.03 -10.28
C THR A 211 -6.86 2.96 -10.06
N PRO A 212 -7.41 3.73 -9.10
CA PRO A 212 -8.84 3.93 -9.03
C PRO A 212 -9.37 4.39 -10.38
N GLY A 213 -10.55 3.91 -10.72
CA GLY A 213 -11.18 4.15 -11.99
C GLY A 213 -12.68 4.24 -11.83
N ALA A 214 -13.34 4.74 -12.87
CA ALA A 214 -14.78 4.87 -12.86
C ALA A 214 -15.46 3.49 -12.72
N CYS A 215 -16.19 3.33 -11.62
CA CYS A 215 -17.12 2.25 -11.39
C CYS A 215 -18.56 2.77 -11.42
N CYS A 216 -19.43 2.05 -12.13
CA CYS A 216 -20.81 2.45 -12.34
C CYS A 216 -21.79 1.59 -11.54
N PHE A 217 -22.57 2.25 -10.68
CA PHE A 217 -23.73 1.67 -10.01
C PHE A 217 -24.99 2.30 -10.59
N GLY A 218 -25.43 1.78 -11.74
CA GLY A 218 -26.46 2.45 -12.55
C GLY A 218 -25.93 3.81 -13.05
N PRO A 219 -26.62 4.93 -12.81
CA PRO A 219 -26.18 6.26 -13.26
C PRO A 219 -25.11 6.89 -12.37
N THR A 220 -24.76 6.25 -11.24
CA THR A 220 -23.80 6.81 -10.28
C THR A 220 -22.39 6.36 -10.64
N CYS A 221 -21.47 7.32 -10.79
CA CYS A 221 -20.06 7.05 -10.96
C CYS A 221 -19.30 7.26 -9.65
N VAL A 222 -18.50 6.29 -9.25
CA VAL A 222 -17.55 6.42 -8.14
C VAL A 222 -16.16 5.99 -8.59
N MET A 223 -15.13 6.68 -8.08
CA MET A 223 -13.74 6.30 -8.29
C MET A 223 -13.34 5.28 -7.23
N ILE A 224 -13.40 4.01 -7.58
CA ILE A 224 -12.97 2.88 -6.73
C ILE A 224 -12.06 1.97 -7.54
N LEU A 225 -11.62 0.83 -7.01
CA LEU A 225 -10.81 -0.10 -7.80
C LEU A 225 -11.65 -1.10 -8.58
N GLN A 226 -11.03 -1.71 -9.59
CA GLN A 226 -11.70 -2.65 -10.49
C GLN A 226 -12.32 -3.83 -9.73
N THR A 227 -11.58 -4.40 -8.78
CA THR A 227 -12.04 -5.52 -7.96
C THR A 227 -13.23 -5.10 -7.11
N GLU A 228 -13.08 -4.00 -6.35
CA GLU A 228 -14.15 -3.43 -5.51
C GLU A 228 -15.42 -3.12 -6.33
N CYS A 229 -15.26 -2.66 -7.56
CA CYS A 229 -16.35 -2.41 -8.47
C CYS A 229 -17.11 -3.68 -8.82
N VAL A 230 -16.39 -4.73 -9.23
CA VAL A 230 -16.99 -6.02 -9.62
C VAL A 230 -17.66 -6.68 -8.42
N ASP A 231 -17.03 -6.65 -7.24
CA ASP A 231 -17.55 -7.29 -6.03
C ASP A 231 -18.83 -6.64 -5.51
N GLN A 232 -18.94 -5.31 -5.66
CA GLN A 232 -20.15 -4.57 -5.34
C GLN A 232 -21.24 -4.68 -6.43
N GLY A 233 -21.00 -5.46 -7.50
CA GLY A 233 -21.92 -5.64 -8.61
C GLY A 233 -22.03 -4.41 -9.53
N GLY A 234 -21.01 -3.55 -9.53
CA GLY A 234 -20.89 -2.41 -10.40
C GLY A 234 -20.20 -2.73 -11.72
N ASP A 235 -20.39 -1.86 -12.71
CA ASP A 235 -19.77 -1.97 -14.02
C ASP A 235 -18.46 -1.16 -14.07
N TRP A 236 -17.33 -1.85 -14.17
CA TRP A 236 -16.03 -1.20 -14.29
C TRP A 236 -15.82 -0.60 -15.67
N ASN A 237 -15.56 0.71 -15.73
CA ASN A 237 -15.29 1.42 -16.96
C ASN A 237 -13.84 1.94 -17.07
N GLY A 238 -13.10 1.96 -15.95
CA GLY A 238 -11.78 2.57 -15.88
C GLY A 238 -11.81 4.08 -16.13
N GLY A 239 -10.64 4.73 -16.21
CA GLY A 239 -10.57 6.19 -16.37
C GLY A 239 -11.21 6.96 -15.22
N ASP A 240 -11.53 8.24 -15.41
CA ASP A 240 -12.09 9.10 -14.36
C ASP A 240 -13.60 9.25 -14.46
N CYS A 241 -14.27 9.46 -13.31
CA CYS A 241 -15.63 9.98 -13.28
C CYS A 241 -15.67 11.41 -13.81
N GLY A 242 -16.27 11.61 -14.98
CA GLY A 242 -16.45 12.92 -15.59
C GLY A 242 -17.53 13.76 -14.91
N PRO A 243 -17.59 15.07 -15.21
CA PRO A 243 -18.72 15.89 -14.83
C PRO A 243 -20.01 15.30 -15.41
N ASN A 244 -21.03 15.12 -14.56
CA ASN A 244 -22.29 14.40 -14.86
C ASN A 244 -22.22 12.87 -14.82
N ASN A 245 -21.34 12.28 -13.99
CA ASN A 245 -21.26 10.83 -13.80
C ASN A 245 -20.92 10.05 -15.08
N GLU A 246 -20.29 10.67 -16.07
CA GLU A 246 -19.67 9.93 -17.18
C GLU A 246 -18.62 8.98 -16.58
N PRO A 247 -18.52 7.71 -17.02
CA PRO A 247 -19.19 7.07 -18.16
C PRO A 247 -20.54 6.39 -17.84
N CYS A 248 -21.02 6.48 -16.60
CA CYS A 248 -22.17 5.74 -16.07
C CYS A 248 -23.51 6.27 -16.58
N GLU A 249 -23.61 7.57 -16.82
CA GLU A 249 -24.68 8.12 -17.62
C GLU A 249 -24.39 7.84 -19.11
N GLN A 250 -24.88 6.71 -19.62
CA GLN A 250 -25.19 6.62 -21.04
C GLN A 250 -26.28 7.65 -21.29
N GLY A 251 -25.87 8.82 -21.77
CA GLY A 251 -26.72 9.99 -21.93
C GLY A 251 -28.10 9.56 -22.39
N THR A 252 -29.14 9.96 -21.63
CA THR A 252 -30.45 10.08 -22.25
C THR A 252 -30.18 10.86 -23.53
N PRO A 253 -30.46 10.30 -24.73
CA PRO A 253 -30.22 11.05 -25.95
C PRO A 253 -30.96 12.36 -25.72
N ILE A 254 -30.22 13.48 -25.63
CA ILE A 254 -30.85 14.79 -25.64
C ILE A 254 -31.78 14.70 -26.83
N LEU A 255 -33.08 14.66 -26.55
CA LEU A 255 -34.08 14.56 -27.57
C LEU A 255 -33.80 15.80 -28.40
N GLN A 256 -33.12 15.60 -29.55
CA GLN A 256 -32.77 16.62 -30.53
C GLN A 256 -34.12 17.06 -31.10
N THR A 257 -34.85 17.81 -30.28
CA THR A 257 -36.08 18.45 -30.63
C THR A 257 -35.62 19.61 -31.48
N THR A 258 -35.58 19.34 -32.78
CA THR A 258 -35.38 20.38 -33.77
C THR A 258 -36.41 21.48 -33.51
N TRP A 259 -36.07 22.73 -33.80
CA TRP A 259 -37.00 23.86 -33.70
C TRP A 259 -38.35 23.62 -34.40
N GLY A 260 -38.40 22.71 -35.38
CA GLY A 260 -39.64 22.27 -36.03
C GLY A 260 -40.62 21.56 -35.10
N SER A 261 -40.13 20.73 -34.16
CA SER A 261 -40.97 19.95 -33.23
C SER A 261 -41.62 20.82 -32.15
N ILE A 262 -40.97 21.92 -31.73
CA ILE A 262 -41.50 22.84 -30.71
C ILE A 262 -42.62 23.72 -31.29
N LYS A 263 -42.51 24.13 -32.56
CA LYS A 263 -43.52 24.99 -33.20
C LYS A 263 -44.91 24.36 -33.32
N HIS A 264 -44.99 23.03 -33.39
CA HIS A 264 -46.26 22.31 -33.54
C HIS A 264 -47.07 22.27 -32.23
N ILE A 265 -46.46 22.63 -31.10
CA ILE A 265 -47.09 22.63 -29.76
C ILE A 265 -47.78 23.97 -29.47
N TYR A 266 -47.43 25.03 -30.20
CA TYR A 266 -47.95 26.38 -30.03
C TYR A 266 -48.89 26.84 -31.17
N GLN A 267 -49.54 25.89 -31.86
CA GLN A 267 -50.66 26.15 -32.78
C GLN A 267 -51.97 25.71 -32.15
#